data_AF-A0A0F9FKF3-F1
#
_entry.id   AF-A0A0F9FKF3-F1
#
_cell.length_a   1.000
_cell.length_b   1.000
_cell.length_c   1.000
_cell.angle_alpha   90.00
_cell.angle_beta   90.00
_cell.angle_gamma   90.00
#
_symmetry.space_group_name_H-M   'P 1'
#
loop_
_entity.id
_entity.type
_entity.pdbx_description
1 polymer ?
#
loop_
_entity_poly.entity_id
_entity_poly.type
_entity_poly.pdbx_seq_one_letter_code
_entity_poly.pdbx_strand_id
1 'polypeptide(L)'
;WQQFPSAVGFGGDGVVRVSPFPGEYKEVHWLEDSSAKAQEFQLNFYAKADQADGALATAKRYQKRIFALPSPKHCGEAGALSDIGPYMMHEKIAKPAAEHFSLAKLEKQAFKRGWDFSNAYGWQVFGSNWLERAGVSGTNYEPLATSNNLWMHLLNGHPGRLEYGMRVSRHARDVRTYHIEGQDNLAVWTTWQPGYWKNCTIEHWSRLIPGTFGHNSNRHADWLKHPYARSRFPLPNLEHLNLDEVYDLYCLTGDDRALRCMRTIADHGVAWILLRSGKRRVYRKEGWCLRAIARYYELFGEPRYKRVIGDMNDRIWKDVNKAGPITPKGGTWYQAIYARGAINAWLATGDERMRDLALGCADWAMTYETTTKGYPALTKKGPYWEWTPAERLGPKGKAGMAANYANGYHIDLFAFAYAQTGKAKYIPAMEYAWKYNAKSWWLGYFSTAMYMAYGPRADKVAPAAVEDLAASASGKDVKLTWTAPGDDGNKGAAAEYQIKYAAKPIIEFVTWPDKRKTHINFWGATNVPDEPAPGPAGAKQSYTVKGLSPGKYYFAIKARDEQPNEGRISNVATATVK
;
A
#
# COMPACT_ATOMS: atom_id res chain seq x y z
N TRP A 1 -1.29 35.96 2.63
CA TRP A 1 0.13 36.07 3.04
C TRP A 1 0.87 34.73 2.94
N GLN A 2 0.40 33.63 3.55
CA GLN A 2 1.12 32.33 3.50
C GLN A 2 1.30 31.76 2.07
N GLN A 3 0.42 32.12 1.15
CA GLN A 3 0.48 31.74 -0.26
C GLN A 3 0.81 32.95 -1.14
N PHE A 4 1.78 33.78 -0.74
CA PHE A 4 2.17 34.96 -1.51
C PHE A 4 2.69 34.57 -2.93
N PRO A 5 2.58 35.47 -3.92
CA PRO A 5 1.96 36.79 -3.82
C PRO A 5 0.44 36.71 -3.69
N SER A 6 -0.16 37.70 -3.04
CA SER A 6 -1.61 37.81 -2.91
C SER A 6 -1.97 39.25 -2.58
N ALA A 7 -2.95 39.84 -3.24
CA ALA A 7 -3.42 41.19 -2.97
C ALA A 7 -4.95 41.25 -2.86
N VAL A 8 -5.43 42.28 -2.17
CA VAL A 8 -6.83 42.70 -2.16
C VAL A 8 -6.86 44.18 -2.55
N GLY A 9 -7.72 44.54 -3.50
CA GLY A 9 -7.92 45.91 -3.96
C GLY A 9 -9.39 46.32 -3.87
N PHE A 10 -9.62 47.61 -3.63
CA PHE A 10 -10.94 48.21 -3.57
C PHE A 10 -11.04 49.28 -4.65
N GLY A 11 -11.98 49.12 -5.59
CA GLY A 11 -12.28 50.13 -6.60
C GLY A 11 -13.25 51.18 -6.06
N GLY A 12 -13.14 52.41 -6.56
CA GLY A 12 -14.10 53.49 -6.27
C GLY A 12 -15.52 53.22 -6.81
N ASP A 13 -15.65 52.23 -7.70
CA ASP A 13 -16.90 51.64 -8.20
C ASP A 13 -17.53 50.62 -7.24
N GLY A 14 -16.92 50.40 -6.07
CA GLY A 14 -17.37 49.41 -5.08
C GLY A 14 -16.91 47.98 -5.38
N VAL A 15 -16.10 47.76 -6.43
CA VAL A 15 -15.59 46.42 -6.77
C VAL A 15 -14.48 46.02 -5.81
N VAL A 16 -14.63 44.86 -5.17
CA VAL A 16 -13.56 44.20 -4.41
C VAL A 16 -12.84 43.22 -5.33
N ARG A 17 -11.53 43.42 -5.51
CA ARG A 17 -10.67 42.52 -6.29
C ARG A 17 -9.81 41.71 -5.33
N VAL A 18 -9.87 40.38 -5.46
CA VAL A 18 -8.98 39.47 -4.74
C VAL A 18 -8.05 38.82 -5.77
N SER A 19 -6.77 39.16 -5.70
CA SER A 19 -5.77 38.78 -6.71
C SER A 19 -4.77 37.80 -6.12
N PRO A 20 -4.89 36.51 -6.46
CA PRO A 20 -3.87 35.53 -6.08
C PRO A 20 -2.57 35.58 -6.87
N PHE A 21 -2.58 36.29 -8.00
CA PHE A 21 -1.39 36.75 -8.69
C PHE A 21 -1.61 38.22 -9.04
N PRO A 22 -1.24 39.14 -8.13
CA PRO A 22 -1.38 40.56 -8.38
C PRO A 22 -0.49 40.99 -9.55
N GLY A 23 -1.02 41.80 -10.46
CA GLY A 23 -0.25 42.30 -11.61
C GLY A 23 0.92 43.21 -11.21
N GLU A 24 0.91 43.71 -9.97
CA GLU A 24 1.98 44.45 -9.31
C GLU A 24 3.18 43.55 -8.97
N TYR A 25 2.98 42.25 -8.86
CA TYR A 25 4.06 41.32 -8.61
C TYR A 25 4.83 41.04 -9.91
N LYS A 26 6.09 41.48 -9.97
CA LYS A 26 6.93 41.46 -11.18
C LYS A 26 8.02 40.38 -11.19
N GLU A 27 8.17 39.59 -10.13
CA GLU A 27 9.16 38.50 -10.15
C GLU A 27 8.71 37.39 -11.09
N VAL A 28 9.69 36.76 -11.75
CA VAL A 28 9.44 35.62 -12.63
C VAL A 28 8.88 34.46 -11.79
N HIS A 29 7.73 33.96 -12.20
CA HIS A 29 7.11 32.78 -11.63
C HIS A 29 7.04 31.66 -12.66
N TRP A 30 7.34 30.45 -12.22
CA TRP A 30 7.26 29.24 -13.03
C TRP A 30 5.95 28.52 -12.71
N LEU A 31 5.09 28.40 -13.71
CA LEU A 31 3.90 27.55 -13.64
C LEU A 31 4.22 26.31 -14.46
N GLU A 32 4.20 25.15 -13.81
CA GLU A 32 4.36 23.89 -14.53
C GLU A 32 3.10 23.58 -15.33
N ASP A 33 3.32 23.04 -16.53
CA ASP A 33 2.27 22.44 -17.33
C ASP A 33 1.49 21.43 -16.49
N SER A 34 0.16 21.58 -16.45
CA SER A 34 -0.76 20.66 -15.76
C SER A 34 -0.55 20.54 -14.24
N SER A 35 0.14 21.51 -13.61
CA SER A 35 0.10 21.70 -12.16
C SER A 35 -1.10 22.53 -11.74
N ALA A 36 -1.68 22.23 -10.58
CA ALA A 36 -2.79 22.99 -10.03
C ALA A 36 -2.40 23.62 -8.68
N LYS A 37 -3.10 24.68 -8.29
CA LYS A 37 -3.11 25.16 -6.91
C LYS A 37 -4.51 25.51 -6.47
N ALA A 38 -4.91 25.02 -5.30
CA ALA A 38 -6.14 25.47 -4.66
C ALA A 38 -5.92 26.75 -3.90
N GLN A 39 -6.90 27.64 -4.05
CA GLN A 39 -7.09 28.75 -3.15
C GLN A 39 -8.50 28.70 -2.62
N GLU A 40 -8.61 29.12 -1.37
CA GLU A 40 -9.86 29.08 -0.66
C GLU A 40 -10.22 30.49 -0.25
N PHE A 41 -11.36 30.94 -0.76
CA PHE A 41 -11.92 32.24 -0.49
C PHE A 41 -13.14 32.06 0.40
N GLN A 42 -13.25 32.89 1.43
CA GLN A 42 -14.46 33.00 2.25
C GLN A 42 -15.11 34.35 1.94
N LEU A 43 -16.28 34.31 1.32
CA LEU A 43 -17.10 35.50 1.10
C LEU A 43 -18.07 35.62 2.28
N ASN A 44 -17.97 36.72 3.01
CA ASN A 44 -18.85 37.03 4.14
C ASN A 44 -19.68 38.26 3.78
N PHE A 45 -21.00 38.12 3.83
CA PHE A 45 -21.94 39.19 3.52
C PHE A 45 -22.52 39.74 4.82
N TYR A 46 -22.43 41.06 5.00
CA TYR A 46 -22.92 41.75 6.18
C TYR A 46 -24.03 42.71 5.78
N ALA A 47 -25.15 42.67 6.51
CA ALA A 47 -26.32 43.50 6.19
C ALA A 47 -26.15 44.98 6.60
N LYS A 48 -25.16 45.29 7.45
CA LYS A 48 -24.88 46.65 7.96
C LYS A 48 -23.38 46.94 7.92
N ALA A 49 -23.04 48.22 7.77
CA ALA A 49 -21.67 48.69 7.63
C ALA A 49 -20.85 48.65 8.94
N ASP A 50 -21.49 48.57 10.11
CA ASP A 50 -20.87 48.68 11.45
C ASP A 50 -20.53 47.32 12.09
N GLN A 51 -20.11 46.35 11.29
CA GLN A 51 -19.79 44.99 11.77
C GLN A 51 -18.29 44.65 11.74
N ALA A 52 -17.42 45.66 11.86
CA ALA A 52 -15.96 45.49 11.80
C ALA A 52 -15.43 44.45 12.81
N ASP A 53 -15.92 44.46 14.05
CA ASP A 53 -15.56 43.46 15.06
C ASP A 53 -16.03 42.05 14.69
N GLY A 54 -17.24 41.94 14.12
CA GLY A 54 -17.78 40.69 13.59
C GLY A 54 -16.96 40.16 12.42
N ALA A 55 -16.52 41.04 11.52
CA ALA A 55 -15.66 40.70 10.39
C ALA A 55 -14.27 40.25 10.85
N LEU A 56 -13.67 40.94 11.81
CA LEU A 56 -12.39 40.56 12.40
C LEU A 56 -12.49 39.22 13.14
N ALA A 57 -13.56 39.00 13.91
CA ALA A 57 -13.80 37.73 14.58
C ALA A 57 -13.95 36.58 13.57
N THR A 58 -14.67 36.81 12.46
CA THR A 58 -14.84 35.84 11.38
C THR A 58 -13.50 35.52 10.69
N ALA A 59 -12.69 36.54 10.37
CA ALA A 59 -11.36 36.34 9.79
C ALA A 59 -10.42 35.56 10.72
N LYS A 60 -10.45 35.82 12.03
CA LYS A 60 -9.67 35.05 13.03
C LYS A 60 -10.12 33.59 13.10
N ARG A 61 -11.44 33.32 13.02
CA ARG A 61 -11.97 31.95 12.97
C ARG A 61 -11.57 31.23 11.69
N TYR A 62 -11.53 31.92 10.55
CA TYR A 62 -11.07 31.34 9.28
C TYR A 62 -9.61 30.89 9.33
N GLN A 63 -8.76 31.64 10.04
CA GLN A 63 -7.35 31.26 10.27
C GLN A 63 -7.18 30.09 11.25
N LYS A 64 -8.09 29.93 12.22
CA LYS A 64 -8.08 28.83 13.21
C LYS A 64 -9.30 27.92 13.02
N ARG A 65 -9.21 27.05 12.01
CA ARG A 65 -10.30 26.14 11.67
C ARG A 65 -10.54 25.11 12.75
N ILE A 66 -11.81 24.81 12.94
CA ILE A 66 -12.28 23.71 13.76
C ILE A 66 -12.75 22.62 12.80
N PHE A 67 -12.25 21.40 13.00
CA PHE A 67 -12.66 20.23 12.24
C PHE A 67 -13.48 19.32 13.15
N ALA A 68 -14.68 18.94 12.73
CA ALA A 68 -15.44 17.89 13.36
C ALA A 68 -14.92 16.56 12.82
N LEU A 69 -13.98 15.94 13.55
CA LEU A 69 -13.37 14.67 13.14
C LEU A 69 -14.04 13.49 13.86
N PRO A 70 -14.18 12.33 13.19
CA PRO A 70 -14.61 11.09 13.85
C PRO A 70 -13.65 10.67 14.97
N SER A 71 -14.17 9.90 15.92
CA SER A 71 -13.33 9.33 16.99
C SER A 71 -12.35 8.30 16.40
N PRO A 72 -11.15 8.11 16.99
CA PRO A 72 -10.20 7.11 16.52
C PRO A 72 -10.77 5.68 16.53
N LYS A 73 -11.69 5.40 17.47
CA LYS A 73 -12.42 4.13 17.53
C LYS A 73 -13.31 3.95 16.30
N HIS A 74 -14.11 4.95 15.95
CA HIS A 74 -14.99 4.90 14.77
C HIS A 74 -14.18 4.76 13.47
N CYS A 75 -13.10 5.52 13.31
CA CYS A 75 -12.19 5.37 12.16
C CYS A 75 -11.65 3.94 12.05
N GLY A 76 -11.27 3.33 13.17
CA GLY A 76 -10.77 1.96 13.23
C GLY A 76 -11.82 0.92 12.87
N GLU A 77 -13.02 1.03 13.43
CA GLU A 77 -14.17 0.15 13.14
C GLU A 77 -14.62 0.23 11.68
N ALA A 78 -14.53 1.42 11.07
CA ALA A 78 -14.89 1.63 9.66
C ALA A 78 -13.79 1.19 8.67
N GLY A 79 -12.57 0.87 9.13
CA GLY A 79 -11.43 0.61 8.23
C GLY A 79 -10.99 1.81 7.40
N ALA A 80 -11.37 3.02 7.82
CA ALA A 80 -10.80 4.24 7.27
C ALA A 80 -9.29 4.30 7.60
N LEU A 81 -8.50 5.04 6.82
CA LEU A 81 -7.08 5.30 7.10
C LEU A 81 -6.13 4.09 7.08
N SER A 82 -6.59 2.95 6.57
CA SER A 82 -5.74 1.81 6.24
C SER A 82 -6.18 1.11 4.96
N ASP A 83 -5.21 0.89 4.08
CA ASP A 83 -5.35 0.20 2.79
C ASP A 83 -5.58 -1.31 2.88
N ILE A 84 -5.55 -1.91 4.07
CA ILE A 84 -5.72 -3.36 4.25
C ILE A 84 -6.84 -3.72 5.24
N GLY A 85 -7.72 -2.78 5.58
CA GLY A 85 -8.96 -3.03 6.33
C GLY A 85 -9.05 -2.35 7.70
N PRO A 86 -9.94 -2.82 8.60
CA PRO A 86 -10.16 -2.25 9.93
C PRO A 86 -8.89 -2.23 10.77
N TYR A 87 -8.77 -1.20 11.62
CA TYR A 87 -7.63 -1.05 12.52
C TYR A 87 -8.08 -0.85 13.96
N MET A 88 -7.18 -1.15 14.90
CA MET A 88 -7.39 -0.95 16.33
C MET A 88 -6.23 -0.16 16.92
N MET A 89 -6.55 0.76 17.82
CA MET A 89 -5.54 1.39 18.68
C MET A 89 -5.09 0.41 19.76
N HIS A 90 -4.19 -0.49 19.39
CA HIS A 90 -3.60 -1.47 20.29
C HIS A 90 -2.52 -0.82 21.18
N GLU A 91 -2.37 -1.30 22.42
CA GLU A 91 -1.39 -0.75 23.37
C GLU A 91 0.06 -0.80 22.86
N LYS A 92 0.38 -1.80 22.01
CA LYS A 92 1.70 -1.91 21.34
C LYS A 92 2.00 -0.70 20.45
N ILE A 93 0.99 0.00 19.94
CA ILE A 93 1.17 1.25 19.19
C ILE A 93 1.04 2.46 20.11
N ALA A 94 0.02 2.48 20.96
CA ALA A 94 -0.28 3.64 21.80
C ALA A 94 0.86 3.98 22.76
N LYS A 95 1.49 2.97 23.41
CA LYS A 95 2.60 3.19 24.36
C LYS A 95 3.84 3.80 23.68
N PRO A 96 4.42 3.19 22.62
CA PRO A 96 5.55 3.80 21.94
C PRO A 96 5.20 5.13 21.28
N ALA A 97 3.97 5.31 20.78
CA ALA A 97 3.55 6.59 20.21
C ALA A 97 3.52 7.70 21.28
N ALA A 98 2.97 7.42 22.46
CA ALA A 98 2.99 8.37 23.58
C ALA A 98 4.43 8.67 24.03
N GLU A 99 5.32 7.69 24.05
CA GLU A 99 6.72 7.86 24.49
C GLU A 99 7.61 8.57 23.48
N HIS A 100 7.53 8.21 22.20
CA HIS A 100 8.39 8.72 21.14
C HIS A 100 7.85 9.99 20.49
N PHE A 101 6.52 10.17 20.50
CA PHE A 101 5.82 11.28 19.87
C PHE A 101 4.97 12.06 20.89
N SER A 102 5.42 12.15 22.15
CA SER A 102 4.80 13.02 23.15
C SER A 102 4.80 14.48 22.69
N LEU A 103 3.80 15.24 23.13
CA LEU A 103 3.68 16.69 22.88
C LEU A 103 5.02 17.42 23.13
N ALA A 104 5.63 17.22 24.30
CA ALA A 104 6.88 17.86 24.69
C ALA A 104 8.08 17.48 23.78
N LYS A 105 8.17 16.23 23.30
CA LYS A 105 9.23 15.81 22.37
C LYS A 105 8.97 16.31 20.96
N LEU A 106 7.70 16.34 20.54
CA LEU A 106 7.30 16.79 19.22
C LEU A 106 7.47 18.28 19.05
N GLU A 107 7.12 19.11 20.03
CA GLU A 107 7.40 20.55 19.98
C GLU A 107 8.91 20.77 19.84
N LYS A 108 9.72 20.12 20.68
CA LYS A 108 11.18 20.20 20.63
C LYS A 108 11.79 19.68 19.30
N GLN A 109 11.18 18.70 18.64
CA GLN A 109 11.64 18.14 17.35
C GLN A 109 11.13 18.95 16.15
N ALA A 110 9.90 19.46 16.21
CA ALA A 110 9.35 20.41 15.25
C ALA A 110 10.29 21.61 15.18
N PHE A 111 10.70 22.17 16.33
CA PHE A 111 11.68 23.26 16.40
C PHE A 111 13.12 22.91 15.98
N LYS A 112 13.48 21.63 15.74
CA LYS A 112 14.88 21.23 15.42
C LYS A 112 15.10 20.68 14.01
N ARG A 113 14.09 20.14 13.34
CA ARG A 113 14.22 19.52 12.00
C ARG A 113 13.00 19.66 11.09
N GLY A 114 11.80 19.84 11.65
CA GLY A 114 10.55 19.79 10.88
C GLY A 114 10.02 21.16 10.51
N TRP A 115 9.91 22.08 11.46
CA TRP A 115 9.26 23.36 11.25
C TRP A 115 10.13 24.32 10.42
N ASP A 116 11.44 24.36 10.64
CA ASP A 116 12.36 25.19 9.84
C ASP A 116 12.40 24.78 8.35
N PHE A 117 12.15 23.49 8.05
CA PHE A 117 12.15 22.96 6.69
C PHE A 117 10.76 22.68 6.11
N SER A 118 9.68 22.83 6.89
CA SER A 118 8.30 22.51 6.45
C SER A 118 7.33 23.68 6.55
N ASN A 119 7.86 24.89 6.65
CA ASN A 119 7.13 26.14 6.63
C ASN A 119 7.32 26.88 5.30
N ALA A 120 7.33 26.14 4.19
CA ALA A 120 7.36 26.77 2.88
C ALA A 120 6.11 27.66 2.72
N TYR A 121 6.34 28.95 2.51
CA TYR A 121 5.33 29.94 2.18
C TYR A 121 5.54 30.38 0.73
N GLY A 122 4.45 30.64 0.04
CA GLY A 122 4.44 30.97 -1.38
C GLY A 122 3.41 30.13 -2.12
N TRP A 123 2.84 30.68 -3.19
CA TRP A 123 1.75 30.07 -3.93
C TRP A 123 2.02 28.60 -4.30
N GLN A 124 3.14 28.32 -4.95
CA GLN A 124 3.47 26.96 -5.41
C GLN A 124 3.85 26.05 -4.24
N VAL A 125 4.75 26.52 -3.37
CA VAL A 125 5.41 25.69 -2.36
C VAL A 125 4.67 25.59 -1.03
N PHE A 126 3.55 26.31 -0.84
CA PHE A 126 2.82 26.29 0.43
C PHE A 126 2.40 24.87 0.83
N GLY A 127 2.89 24.43 1.99
CA GLY A 127 2.71 23.08 2.53
C GLY A 127 3.80 22.08 2.16
N SER A 128 4.79 22.46 1.36
CA SER A 128 5.95 21.61 1.07
C SER A 128 6.90 21.51 2.26
N ASN A 129 7.58 20.38 2.34
CA ASN A 129 8.71 20.15 3.22
C ASN A 129 9.99 20.03 2.37
N TRP A 130 10.93 20.94 2.60
CA TRP A 130 12.19 21.05 1.88
C TRP A 130 13.07 19.78 2.00
N LEU A 131 12.86 18.94 3.03
CA LEU A 131 13.54 17.65 3.18
C LEU A 131 12.90 16.54 2.35
N GLU A 132 11.61 16.65 2.06
CA GLU A 132 10.85 15.61 1.33
C GLU A 132 11.07 15.68 -0.17
N ARG A 133 11.64 16.79 -0.67
CA ARG A 133 11.89 17.01 -2.10
C ARG A 133 10.63 16.91 -2.97
N ALA A 134 9.47 17.02 -2.33
CA ALA A 134 8.20 16.61 -2.88
C ALA A 134 7.55 17.79 -3.62
N GLY A 135 7.57 17.71 -4.95
CA GLY A 135 7.13 18.75 -5.87
C GLY A 135 8.18 19.84 -6.17
N VAL A 136 9.40 19.76 -5.64
CA VAL A 136 10.47 20.78 -5.86
C VAL A 136 11.78 20.20 -6.41
N SER A 137 11.88 18.87 -6.51
CA SER A 137 12.99 18.21 -7.19
C SER A 137 12.49 17.00 -7.96
N GLY A 138 13.12 16.67 -9.07
CA GLY A 138 12.97 15.41 -9.80
C GLY A 138 13.64 14.17 -9.20
N THR A 139 13.92 14.17 -7.89
CA THR A 139 13.89 12.90 -7.14
C THR A 139 12.54 12.61 -6.51
N ASN A 140 11.64 13.63 -6.50
CA ASN A 140 10.26 13.65 -6.04
C ASN A 140 9.90 12.42 -5.19
N TYR A 141 10.49 12.39 -4.00
CA TYR A 141 10.39 11.25 -3.11
C TYR A 141 9.11 11.41 -2.30
N GLU A 142 8.22 10.44 -2.39
CA GLU A 142 7.02 10.44 -1.56
C GLU A 142 7.38 10.11 -0.11
N PRO A 143 6.92 10.92 0.85
CA PRO A 143 7.36 10.75 2.21
C PRO A 143 6.27 10.06 3.02
N LEU A 144 6.10 8.76 2.82
CA LEU A 144 5.22 7.95 3.68
C LEU A 144 5.53 8.18 5.19
N ALA A 145 6.78 8.44 5.55
CA ALA A 145 7.21 8.64 6.94
C ALA A 145 6.93 10.05 7.52
N THR A 146 6.74 11.10 6.72
CA THR A 146 6.55 12.48 7.22
C THR A 146 5.22 13.11 6.81
N SER A 147 4.39 12.40 6.02
CA SER A 147 3.02 12.78 5.64
C SER A 147 1.92 12.18 6.52
N ASN A 148 2.24 11.29 7.48
CA ASN A 148 1.25 10.65 8.36
C ASN A 148 0.66 11.57 9.47
N ASN A 149 0.63 12.88 9.24
CA ASN A 149 0.28 13.86 10.26
C ASN A 149 -1.19 13.83 10.67
N LEU A 150 -2.09 13.61 9.70
CA LEU A 150 -3.52 13.43 9.98
C LEU A 150 -3.74 12.19 10.85
N TRP A 151 -3.07 11.09 10.52
CA TRP A 151 -3.09 9.88 11.32
C TRP A 151 -2.50 10.07 12.72
N MET A 152 -1.34 10.73 12.82
CA MET A 152 -0.71 11.04 14.12
C MET A 152 -1.58 11.93 14.99
N HIS A 153 -2.34 12.87 14.39
CA HIS A 153 -3.32 13.66 15.12
C HIS A 153 -4.41 12.79 15.73
N LEU A 154 -4.94 11.81 15.00
CA LEU A 154 -5.94 10.89 15.54
C LEU A 154 -5.40 10.04 16.69
N LEU A 155 -4.11 9.71 16.69
CA LEU A 155 -3.49 9.02 17.83
C LEU A 155 -3.41 9.88 19.08
N ASN A 156 -2.86 11.09 18.95
CA ASN A 156 -2.33 11.84 20.09
C ASN A 156 -3.08 13.15 20.36
N GLY A 157 -4.09 13.48 19.56
CA GLY A 157 -4.90 14.69 19.67
C GLY A 157 -4.15 15.99 19.40
N HIS A 158 -2.90 15.95 18.90
CA HIS A 158 -2.06 17.15 18.80
C HIS A 158 -2.61 18.12 17.74
N PRO A 159 -3.05 19.34 18.08
CA PRO A 159 -3.69 20.26 17.12
C PRO A 159 -2.71 20.72 16.02
N GLY A 160 -1.45 20.97 16.35
CA GLY A 160 -0.41 21.26 15.36
C GLY A 160 -0.16 20.14 14.33
N ARG A 161 -0.43 18.87 14.65
CA ARG A 161 -0.34 17.77 13.67
C ARG A 161 -1.50 17.81 12.69
N LEU A 162 -2.71 18.14 13.14
CA LEU A 162 -3.84 18.35 12.25
C LEU A 162 -3.58 19.54 11.33
N GLU A 163 -3.17 20.69 11.87
CA GLU A 163 -2.88 21.88 11.07
C GLU A 163 -1.79 21.60 10.02
N TYR A 164 -0.71 20.95 10.43
CA TYR A 164 0.38 20.60 9.53
C TYR A 164 -0.05 19.56 8.48
N GLY A 165 -0.79 18.52 8.87
CA GLY A 165 -1.36 17.55 7.92
C GLY A 165 -2.24 18.20 6.88
N MET A 166 -3.21 19.02 7.30
CA MET A 166 -4.07 19.78 6.39
C MET A 166 -3.29 20.69 5.44
N ARG A 167 -2.15 21.23 5.88
CA ARG A 167 -1.27 22.07 5.07
C ARG A 167 -0.48 21.24 4.04
N VAL A 168 0.17 20.16 4.45
CA VAL A 168 0.95 19.30 3.55
C VAL A 168 0.05 18.65 2.51
N SER A 169 -1.14 18.22 2.90
CA SER A 169 -2.05 17.54 1.97
C SER A 169 -2.62 18.48 0.91
N ARG A 170 -2.71 19.80 1.17
CA ARG A 170 -3.00 20.79 0.12
C ARG A 170 -1.90 20.84 -0.93
N HIS A 171 -0.64 20.84 -0.49
CA HIS A 171 0.48 20.76 -1.43
C HIS A 171 0.44 19.45 -2.23
N ALA A 172 0.22 18.32 -1.55
CA ALA A 172 0.16 17.01 -2.17
C ALA A 172 -0.92 16.91 -3.23
N ARG A 173 -2.16 17.29 -2.90
CA ARG A 173 -3.30 17.15 -3.82
C ARG A 173 -3.29 18.10 -5.00
N ASP A 174 -2.69 19.29 -4.82
CA ASP A 174 -2.74 20.33 -5.86
C ASP A 174 -1.50 20.30 -6.76
N VAL A 175 -0.30 20.24 -6.18
CA VAL A 175 0.97 20.49 -6.90
C VAL A 175 1.71 19.20 -7.25
N ARG A 176 1.38 18.06 -6.61
CA ARG A 176 2.10 16.79 -6.80
C ARG A 176 1.42 15.81 -7.77
N THR A 177 0.49 16.29 -8.61
CA THR A 177 -0.09 15.47 -9.69
C THR A 177 -0.11 16.23 -10.99
N TYR A 178 0.09 15.51 -12.09
CA TYR A 178 -0.02 16.05 -13.44
C TYR A 178 -1.45 15.83 -13.94
N HIS A 179 -2.26 16.88 -14.03
CA HIS A 179 -3.67 16.78 -14.44
C HIS A 179 -4.10 17.93 -15.35
N ILE A 180 -4.85 17.60 -16.40
CA ILE A 180 -5.47 18.59 -17.30
C ILE A 180 -6.96 18.65 -16.97
N GLU A 181 -7.40 19.80 -16.47
CA GLU A 181 -8.79 20.01 -16.07
C GLU A 181 -9.75 19.81 -17.25
N GLY A 182 -10.87 19.11 -17.01
CA GLY A 182 -11.89 18.84 -18.02
C GLY A 182 -11.54 17.75 -19.04
N GLN A 183 -10.38 17.08 -18.91
CA GLN A 183 -9.97 16.00 -19.80
C GLN A 183 -9.86 14.66 -19.06
N ASP A 184 -10.12 13.55 -19.76
CA ASP A 184 -9.78 12.22 -19.24
C ASP A 184 -8.28 11.96 -19.43
N ASN A 185 -7.56 11.86 -18.32
CA ASN A 185 -6.11 11.67 -18.29
C ASN A 185 -5.67 10.51 -19.21
N LEU A 186 -6.36 9.37 -19.14
CA LEU A 186 -5.97 8.18 -19.90
C LEU A 186 -6.17 8.35 -21.40
N ALA A 187 -7.24 9.03 -21.82
CA ALA A 187 -7.46 9.37 -23.22
C ALA A 187 -6.32 10.26 -23.75
N VAL A 188 -5.96 11.31 -23.01
CA VAL A 188 -4.87 12.21 -23.38
C VAL A 188 -3.53 11.48 -23.42
N TRP A 189 -3.17 10.78 -22.35
CA TRP A 189 -1.85 10.14 -22.22
C TRP A 189 -1.62 8.98 -23.19
N THR A 190 -2.69 8.37 -23.69
CA THR A 190 -2.61 7.37 -24.76
C THR A 190 -2.09 8.00 -26.05
N THR A 191 -2.54 9.22 -26.40
CA THR A 191 -2.04 9.94 -27.58
C THR A 191 -0.59 10.38 -27.46
N TRP A 192 -0.06 10.42 -26.24
CA TRP A 192 1.31 10.82 -25.97
C TRP A 192 2.32 9.67 -26.07
N GLN A 193 1.92 8.44 -26.39
CA GLN A 193 2.87 7.33 -26.47
C GLN A 193 3.83 7.47 -27.67
N PRO A 194 5.13 7.15 -27.49
CA PRO A 194 5.81 6.67 -26.27
C PRO A 194 6.29 7.79 -25.30
N GLY A 195 6.00 9.05 -25.61
CA GLY A 195 6.44 10.27 -24.92
C GLY A 195 5.78 10.59 -23.57
N TYR A 196 4.73 9.88 -23.14
CA TYR A 196 4.08 10.07 -21.82
C TYR A 196 5.08 10.23 -20.67
N TRP A 197 6.13 9.39 -20.64
CA TRP A 197 7.16 9.41 -19.60
C TRP A 197 8.00 10.68 -19.54
N LYS A 198 8.10 11.41 -20.66
CA LYS A 198 8.78 12.70 -20.76
C LYS A 198 7.83 13.88 -20.58
N ASN A 199 6.55 13.67 -20.90
CA ASN A 199 5.53 14.71 -20.87
C ASN A 199 4.95 14.91 -19.47
N CYS A 200 4.85 13.85 -18.67
CA CYS A 200 4.32 13.91 -17.30
C CYS A 200 5.41 14.11 -16.23
N THR A 201 6.48 14.85 -16.52
CA THR A 201 7.58 15.13 -15.58
C THR A 201 7.58 16.61 -15.20
N ILE A 202 8.03 16.93 -13.99
CA ILE A 202 8.20 18.32 -13.55
C ILE A 202 9.64 18.81 -13.76
N GLU A 203 9.79 20.13 -13.89
CA GLU A 203 11.11 20.76 -13.85
C GLU A 203 11.67 20.79 -12.41
N HIS A 204 13.00 20.82 -12.28
CA HIS A 204 13.68 20.94 -11.00
C HIS A 204 13.83 22.43 -10.62
N TRP A 205 13.06 22.91 -9.64
CA TRP A 205 13.14 24.32 -9.21
C TRP A 205 14.05 24.55 -7.98
N SER A 206 14.54 23.50 -7.33
CA SER A 206 15.48 23.63 -6.20
C SER A 206 16.94 23.54 -6.64
N ARG A 207 17.76 24.57 -6.35
CA ARG A 207 19.22 24.40 -6.27
C ARG A 207 19.52 23.55 -5.04
N LEU A 208 20.04 22.33 -5.21
CA LEU A 208 20.48 21.52 -4.08
C LEU A 208 21.63 22.25 -3.36
N ILE A 209 21.52 22.43 -2.04
CA ILE A 209 22.65 22.87 -1.22
C ILE A 209 23.66 21.71 -1.15
N PRO A 210 24.90 21.90 -1.64
CA PRO A 210 25.93 20.86 -1.54
C PRO A 210 26.19 20.45 -0.08
N GLY A 211 26.32 19.15 0.18
CA GLY A 211 26.78 18.62 1.47
C GLY A 211 25.72 18.40 2.56
N THR A 212 24.42 18.60 2.26
CA THR A 212 23.37 18.47 3.29
C THR A 212 23.10 17.03 3.76
N PHE A 213 23.47 15.97 3.02
CA PHE A 213 23.28 14.58 3.49
C PHE A 213 24.31 13.58 2.95
N GLY A 214 24.70 12.64 3.82
CA GLY A 214 25.75 11.64 3.63
C GLY A 214 25.30 10.26 3.14
N HIS A 215 26.29 9.56 2.59
CA HIS A 215 26.39 8.17 2.15
C HIS A 215 25.67 7.77 0.85
N ASN A 216 26.51 7.61 -0.18
CA ASN A 216 26.25 7.15 -1.55
C ASN A 216 25.83 8.19 -2.59
N SER A 217 26.79 9.10 -2.78
CA SER A 217 27.51 9.28 -4.03
C SER A 217 27.18 10.53 -4.82
N ASN A 218 28.26 11.28 -5.03
CA ASN A 218 28.56 12.30 -6.02
C ASN A 218 28.01 12.07 -7.44
N ARG A 219 27.36 10.93 -7.73
CA ARG A 219 26.66 10.68 -8.99
C ARG A 219 25.28 11.33 -9.08
N HIS A 220 24.69 11.93 -8.04
CA HIS A 220 23.42 12.67 -8.20
C HIS A 220 23.60 14.19 -8.34
N ALA A 221 24.74 14.74 -7.94
CA ALA A 221 24.99 16.18 -7.90
C ALA A 221 25.30 16.80 -9.27
N ASP A 222 25.81 16.02 -10.24
CA ASP A 222 26.31 16.58 -11.52
C ASP A 222 25.22 16.88 -12.56
N TRP A 223 24.10 16.14 -12.57
CA TRP A 223 22.99 16.33 -13.52
C TRP A 223 22.02 17.44 -13.10
N LEU A 224 22.13 17.90 -11.84
CA LEU A 224 21.29 18.93 -11.21
C LEU A 224 21.94 20.32 -11.25
N LYS A 225 22.99 20.47 -12.06
CA LYS A 225 23.71 21.73 -12.28
C LYS A 225 22.97 22.70 -13.20
N HIS A 226 21.91 22.26 -13.89
CA HIS A 226 21.09 23.13 -14.73
C HIS A 226 19.79 23.52 -14.01
N PRO A 227 19.45 24.82 -13.91
CA PRO A 227 18.23 25.30 -13.23
C PRO A 227 16.92 24.87 -13.92
N TYR A 228 16.99 24.18 -15.06
CA TYR A 228 15.84 23.74 -15.88
C TYR A 228 15.89 22.25 -16.25
N ALA A 229 16.59 21.42 -15.46
CA ALA A 229 16.59 19.98 -15.71
C ALA A 229 15.20 19.40 -15.38
N ARG A 230 14.61 18.60 -16.27
CA ARG A 230 13.39 17.83 -15.97
C ARG A 230 13.67 16.60 -15.14
N SER A 231 12.73 16.24 -14.28
CA SER A 231 12.74 14.98 -13.55
C SER A 231 12.85 13.79 -14.50
N ARG A 232 13.53 12.74 -14.05
CA ARG A 232 13.53 11.45 -14.77
C ARG A 232 12.29 10.62 -14.50
N PHE A 233 11.50 11.00 -13.50
CA PHE A 233 10.31 10.28 -13.07
C PHE A 233 9.06 11.06 -13.41
N PRO A 234 7.99 10.38 -13.89
CA PRO A 234 6.70 11.02 -13.96
C PRO A 234 6.25 11.49 -12.55
N LEU A 235 5.37 12.48 -12.52
CA LEU A 235 4.75 13.00 -11.30
C LEU A 235 3.31 12.45 -11.21
N PRO A 236 2.96 11.64 -10.19
CA PRO A 236 3.77 11.16 -9.07
C PRO A 236 4.74 10.01 -9.42
N ASN A 237 5.72 9.81 -8.55
CA ASN A 237 6.76 8.81 -8.75
C ASN A 237 6.20 7.39 -8.57
N LEU A 238 6.12 6.65 -9.67
CA LEU A 238 5.63 5.27 -9.71
C LEU A 238 6.42 4.26 -8.85
N GLU A 239 7.63 4.60 -8.41
CA GLU A 239 8.43 3.77 -7.49
C GLU A 239 7.99 3.80 -6.04
N HIS A 240 7.11 4.73 -5.70
CA HIS A 240 6.56 4.95 -4.38
C HIS A 240 5.11 5.44 -4.49
N LEU A 241 4.37 5.04 -5.53
CA LEU A 241 3.04 5.59 -5.83
C LEU A 241 2.10 5.38 -4.64
N ASN A 242 1.74 6.48 -3.96
CA ASN A 242 0.82 6.44 -2.85
C ASN A 242 -0.39 7.36 -3.07
N LEU A 243 -1.51 6.96 -2.49
CA LEU A 243 -2.71 7.77 -2.38
C LEU A 243 -3.15 7.99 -0.92
N ASP A 244 -2.47 7.41 0.08
CA ASP A 244 -2.92 7.45 1.48
C ASP A 244 -3.17 8.87 1.98
N GLU A 245 -2.30 9.83 1.67
CA GLU A 245 -2.46 11.19 2.18
C GLU A 245 -3.74 11.87 1.68
N VAL A 246 -4.04 11.75 0.39
CA VAL A 246 -5.26 12.32 -0.20
C VAL A 246 -6.50 11.45 0.08
N TYR A 247 -6.32 10.16 0.30
CA TYR A 247 -7.35 9.25 0.78
C TYR A 247 -7.78 9.61 2.19
N ASP A 248 -6.85 9.70 3.12
CA ASP A 248 -7.10 10.02 4.52
C ASP A 248 -7.78 11.38 4.64
N LEU A 249 -7.31 12.36 3.87
CA LEU A 249 -7.92 13.67 3.82
C LEU A 249 -9.37 13.60 3.31
N TYR A 250 -9.63 12.87 2.23
CA TYR A 250 -10.98 12.70 1.69
C TYR A 250 -11.89 12.02 2.72
N CYS A 251 -11.46 10.90 3.32
CA CYS A 251 -12.24 10.19 4.32
C CYS A 251 -12.54 11.02 5.58
N LEU A 252 -11.61 11.89 6.00
CA LEU A 252 -11.78 12.72 7.19
C LEU A 252 -12.59 13.99 6.95
N THR A 253 -12.61 14.52 5.73
CA THR A 253 -13.09 15.89 5.46
C THR A 253 -14.05 16.01 4.30
N GLY A 254 -14.19 14.99 3.46
CA GLY A 254 -14.97 15.04 2.21
C GLY A 254 -14.35 15.94 1.13
N ASP A 255 -13.06 16.22 1.19
CA ASP A 255 -12.40 17.17 0.28
C ASP A 255 -12.40 16.67 -1.18
N ASP A 256 -13.19 17.32 -2.03
CA ASP A 256 -13.36 16.97 -3.45
C ASP A 256 -12.06 17.11 -4.27
N ARG A 257 -11.12 17.98 -3.87
CA ARG A 257 -9.83 18.07 -4.56
C ARG A 257 -8.95 16.87 -4.26
N ALA A 258 -8.96 16.40 -3.02
CA ALA A 258 -8.30 15.16 -2.64
C ALA A 258 -8.85 13.98 -3.46
N LEU A 259 -10.18 13.93 -3.66
CA LEU A 259 -10.84 12.97 -4.54
C LEU A 259 -10.32 13.04 -5.99
N ARG A 260 -10.32 14.22 -6.61
CA ARG A 260 -9.81 14.38 -8.00
C ARG A 260 -8.34 13.99 -8.13
N CYS A 261 -7.53 14.38 -7.15
CA CYS A 261 -6.12 14.00 -7.09
C CYS A 261 -5.93 12.48 -7.01
N MET A 262 -6.70 11.79 -6.16
CA MET A 262 -6.65 10.33 -6.05
C MET A 262 -6.89 9.63 -7.38
N ARG A 263 -7.89 10.10 -8.15
CA ARG A 263 -8.17 9.57 -9.49
C ARG A 263 -6.98 9.73 -10.42
N THR A 264 -6.35 10.90 -10.43
CA THR A 264 -5.14 11.15 -11.24
C THR A 264 -3.99 10.22 -10.84
N ILE A 265 -3.75 10.02 -9.54
CA ILE A 265 -2.73 9.08 -9.03
C ILE A 265 -3.02 7.65 -9.53
N ALA A 266 -4.27 7.20 -9.43
CA ALA A 266 -4.68 5.88 -9.92
C ALA A 266 -4.48 5.74 -11.44
N ASP A 267 -4.82 6.78 -12.22
CA ASP A 267 -4.59 6.83 -13.66
C ASP A 267 -3.10 6.68 -14.00
N HIS A 268 -2.19 7.30 -13.24
CA HIS A 268 -0.75 7.12 -13.45
C HIS A 268 -0.32 5.65 -13.26
N GLY A 269 -0.93 4.96 -12.29
CA GLY A 269 -0.78 3.51 -12.12
C GLY A 269 -1.28 2.72 -13.33
N VAL A 270 -2.46 3.07 -13.86
CA VAL A 270 -3.03 2.44 -15.06
C VAL A 270 -2.10 2.65 -16.26
N ALA A 271 -1.60 3.87 -16.47
CA ALA A 271 -0.67 4.19 -17.54
C ALA A 271 0.62 3.35 -17.47
N TRP A 272 1.16 3.10 -16.27
CA TRP A 272 2.30 2.20 -16.07
C TRP A 272 2.00 0.76 -16.46
N ILE A 273 0.81 0.27 -16.12
CA ILE A 273 0.42 -1.12 -16.39
C ILE A 273 0.11 -1.33 -17.88
N LEU A 274 -0.62 -0.41 -18.51
CA LEU A 274 -1.16 -0.57 -19.86
C LEU A 274 -0.27 0.03 -20.96
N LEU A 275 0.21 1.26 -20.78
CA LEU A 275 0.77 2.04 -21.89
C LEU A 275 2.28 1.82 -22.10
N ARG A 276 2.97 1.14 -21.17
CA ARG A 276 4.40 0.85 -21.30
C ARG A 276 4.69 -0.16 -22.43
N SER A 277 5.64 0.20 -23.32
CA SER A 277 6.25 -0.71 -24.28
C SER A 277 7.36 -1.57 -23.64
N GLY A 278 7.56 -2.80 -24.13
CA GLY A 278 8.67 -3.68 -23.71
C GLY A 278 8.29 -4.78 -22.71
N LYS A 279 9.31 -5.43 -22.11
CA LYS A 279 9.12 -6.61 -21.24
C LYS A 279 8.31 -6.25 -19.99
N ARG A 280 7.11 -6.81 -19.90
CA ARG A 280 6.15 -6.61 -18.79
C ARG A 280 6.40 -7.54 -17.61
N ARG A 281 7.65 -7.63 -17.13
CA ARG A 281 7.93 -8.39 -15.91
C ARG A 281 7.30 -7.69 -14.72
N VAL A 282 6.75 -8.46 -13.79
CA VAL A 282 6.26 -7.86 -12.55
C VAL A 282 7.44 -7.38 -11.70
N TYR A 283 7.44 -6.10 -11.36
CA TYR A 283 8.47 -5.46 -10.56
C TYR A 283 7.86 -4.57 -9.46
N ARG A 284 8.73 -3.95 -8.64
CA ARG A 284 8.34 -3.12 -7.48
C ARG A 284 7.35 -2.01 -7.83
N LYS A 285 7.53 -1.37 -8.99
CA LYS A 285 6.64 -0.30 -9.48
C LYS A 285 5.23 -0.82 -9.70
N GLU A 286 5.12 -2.00 -10.28
CA GLU A 286 3.84 -2.63 -10.56
C GLU A 286 3.09 -2.97 -9.26
N GLY A 287 3.78 -3.35 -8.19
CA GLY A 287 3.17 -3.54 -6.87
C GLY A 287 2.57 -2.24 -6.28
N TRP A 288 3.32 -1.13 -6.36
CA TRP A 288 2.81 0.19 -5.97
C TRP A 288 1.63 0.66 -6.83
N CYS A 289 1.72 0.46 -8.14
CA CYS A 289 0.63 0.80 -9.07
C CYS A 289 -0.61 -0.03 -8.77
N LEU A 290 -0.46 -1.34 -8.59
CA LEU A 290 -1.57 -2.24 -8.27
C LEU A 290 -2.26 -1.84 -6.97
N ARG A 291 -1.48 -1.56 -5.92
CA ARG A 291 -2.00 -1.06 -4.64
C ARG A 291 -2.81 0.22 -4.82
N ALA A 292 -2.25 1.23 -5.49
CA ALA A 292 -2.92 2.51 -5.70
C ALA A 292 -4.23 2.35 -6.50
N ILE A 293 -4.21 1.55 -7.56
CA ILE A 293 -5.41 1.29 -8.38
C ILE A 293 -6.47 0.53 -7.57
N ALA A 294 -6.07 -0.52 -6.85
CA ALA A 294 -6.98 -1.33 -6.04
C ALA A 294 -7.65 -0.51 -4.94
N ARG A 295 -6.89 0.34 -4.25
CA ARG A 295 -7.41 1.18 -3.18
C ARG A 295 -8.32 2.31 -3.69
N TYR A 296 -8.05 2.89 -4.86
CA TYR A 296 -9.00 3.80 -5.50
C TYR A 296 -10.29 3.07 -5.92
N TYR A 297 -10.15 1.88 -6.52
CA TYR A 297 -11.29 1.07 -6.93
C TYR A 297 -12.18 0.67 -5.74
N GLU A 298 -11.61 0.32 -4.60
CA GLU A 298 -12.37 -0.03 -3.39
C GLU A 298 -13.36 1.07 -2.98
N LEU A 299 -12.96 2.34 -3.08
CA LEU A 299 -13.82 3.48 -2.73
C LEU A 299 -14.94 3.73 -3.75
N PHE A 300 -14.67 3.57 -5.05
CA PHE A 300 -15.53 4.11 -6.10
C PHE A 300 -16.12 3.07 -7.05
N GLY A 301 -15.60 1.84 -7.05
CA GLY A 301 -16.10 0.73 -7.85
C GLY A 301 -16.01 0.90 -9.36
N GLU A 302 -15.22 1.85 -9.88
CA GLU A 302 -15.24 2.19 -11.30
C GLU A 302 -14.70 1.01 -12.17
N PRO A 303 -15.51 0.47 -13.13
CA PRO A 303 -15.20 -0.78 -13.84
C PRO A 303 -13.85 -0.81 -14.58
N ARG A 304 -13.38 0.34 -15.06
CA ARG A 304 -12.10 0.44 -15.80
C ARG A 304 -10.91 -0.01 -14.96
N TYR A 305 -10.91 0.31 -13.67
CA TYR A 305 -9.82 -0.09 -12.77
C TYR A 305 -9.90 -1.58 -12.41
N LYS A 306 -11.12 -2.12 -12.22
CA LYS A 306 -11.31 -3.57 -12.00
C LYS A 306 -10.68 -4.41 -13.10
N ARG A 307 -10.89 -4.02 -14.37
CA ARG A 307 -10.29 -4.69 -15.53
C ARG A 307 -8.76 -4.68 -15.47
N VAL A 308 -8.17 -3.52 -15.17
CA VAL A 308 -6.71 -3.38 -15.08
C VAL A 308 -6.12 -4.19 -13.93
N ILE A 309 -6.82 -4.27 -12.78
CA ILE A 309 -6.44 -5.13 -11.66
C ILE A 309 -6.47 -6.59 -12.11
N GLY A 310 -7.53 -7.04 -12.79
CA GLY A 310 -7.62 -8.41 -13.33
C GLY A 310 -6.49 -8.77 -14.29
N ASP A 311 -6.21 -7.90 -15.28
CA ASP A 311 -5.09 -8.09 -16.23
C ASP A 311 -3.74 -8.18 -15.49
N MET A 312 -3.58 -7.41 -14.41
CA MET A 312 -2.39 -7.44 -13.58
C MET A 312 -2.28 -8.72 -12.75
N ASN A 313 -3.40 -9.18 -12.16
CA ASN A 313 -3.48 -10.43 -11.41
C ASN A 313 -3.10 -11.62 -12.31
N ASP A 314 -3.59 -11.66 -13.55
CA ASP A 314 -3.24 -12.70 -14.52
C ASP A 314 -1.75 -12.74 -14.82
N ARG A 315 -1.15 -11.56 -15.05
CA ARG A 315 0.28 -11.41 -15.30
C ARG A 315 1.12 -11.85 -14.10
N ILE A 316 0.75 -11.38 -12.92
CA ILE A 316 1.34 -11.79 -11.64
C ILE A 316 1.30 -13.30 -11.49
N TRP A 317 0.11 -13.87 -11.66
CA TRP A 317 -0.12 -15.28 -11.41
C TRP A 317 0.70 -16.15 -12.37
N LYS A 318 0.85 -15.72 -13.62
CA LYS A 318 1.67 -16.38 -14.64
C LYS A 318 3.18 -16.28 -14.36
N ASP A 319 3.65 -15.11 -13.90
CA ASP A 319 5.09 -14.84 -13.74
C ASP A 319 5.66 -15.39 -12.43
N VAL A 320 4.84 -15.50 -11.37
CA VAL A 320 5.33 -15.93 -10.05
C VAL A 320 5.63 -17.43 -10.02
N ASN A 321 6.79 -17.77 -9.43
CA ASN A 321 7.14 -19.15 -9.19
C ASN A 321 6.31 -19.73 -8.03
N LYS A 322 5.48 -20.72 -8.33
CA LYS A 322 4.56 -21.40 -7.40
C LYS A 322 5.27 -22.29 -6.37
N ALA A 323 6.56 -22.54 -6.52
CA ALA A 323 7.39 -23.18 -5.50
C ALA A 323 7.91 -22.19 -4.43
N GLY A 324 7.65 -20.89 -4.59
CA GLY A 324 8.14 -19.81 -3.73
C GLY A 324 8.65 -18.64 -4.58
N PRO A 325 8.53 -17.38 -4.13
CA PRO A 325 8.97 -16.20 -4.86
C PRO A 325 10.51 -16.16 -5.02
N ILE A 326 11.02 -16.92 -5.98
CA ILE A 326 12.42 -16.83 -6.41
C ILE A 326 12.53 -15.59 -7.29
N THR A 327 13.14 -14.52 -6.80
CA THR A 327 13.86 -13.64 -7.72
C THR A 327 15.32 -13.50 -7.30
N PRO A 328 16.28 -13.87 -8.18
CA PRO A 328 17.69 -13.51 -8.01
C PRO A 328 17.94 -11.99 -8.14
N LYS A 329 16.89 -11.18 -8.31
CA LYS A 329 16.96 -9.73 -8.62
C LYS A 329 16.09 -8.85 -7.72
N GLY A 330 15.48 -9.40 -6.67
CA GLY A 330 14.59 -8.67 -5.77
C GLY A 330 14.44 -9.40 -4.43
N GLY A 331 15.32 -9.11 -3.48
CA GLY A 331 15.24 -9.59 -2.09
C GLY A 331 14.01 -9.10 -1.32
N THR A 332 13.97 -9.31 -0.01
CA THR A 332 12.89 -9.01 0.98
C THR A 332 11.90 -7.91 0.60
N TRP A 333 12.41 -6.73 0.25
CA TRP A 333 11.58 -5.56 -0.08
C TRP A 333 10.72 -5.73 -1.34
N TYR A 334 11.19 -6.50 -2.32
CA TYR A 334 10.42 -6.84 -3.51
C TYR A 334 9.20 -7.69 -3.15
N GLN A 335 9.36 -8.65 -2.25
CA GLN A 335 8.29 -9.56 -1.88
C GLN A 335 7.22 -8.88 -1.03
N ALA A 336 7.62 -7.97 -0.14
CA ALA A 336 6.72 -7.41 0.84
C ALA A 336 5.80 -6.30 0.28
N ILE A 337 6.30 -5.39 -0.56
CA ILE A 337 5.45 -4.40 -1.28
C ILE A 337 4.53 -5.11 -2.27
N TYR A 338 5.06 -6.13 -2.94
CA TYR A 338 4.30 -6.95 -3.86
C TYR A 338 3.17 -7.71 -3.16
N ALA A 339 3.43 -8.27 -1.97
CA ALA A 339 2.41 -8.93 -1.18
C ALA A 339 1.32 -7.94 -0.70
N ARG A 340 1.68 -6.71 -0.29
CA ARG A 340 0.69 -5.69 0.06
C ARG A 340 -0.19 -5.29 -1.14
N GLY A 341 0.39 -5.18 -2.33
CA GLY A 341 -0.35 -5.00 -3.59
C GLY A 341 -1.29 -6.17 -3.90
N ALA A 342 -0.85 -7.41 -3.65
CA ALA A 342 -1.68 -8.60 -3.80
C ALA A 342 -2.84 -8.63 -2.79
N ILE A 343 -2.59 -8.26 -1.52
CA ILE A 343 -3.65 -8.11 -0.50
C ILE A 343 -4.70 -7.09 -0.96
N ASN A 344 -4.26 -5.91 -1.41
CA ASN A 344 -5.16 -4.88 -1.92
C ASN A 344 -5.96 -5.36 -3.14
N ALA A 345 -5.31 -6.08 -4.07
CA ALA A 345 -5.98 -6.63 -5.24
C ALA A 345 -7.03 -7.70 -4.84
N TRP A 346 -6.72 -8.55 -3.87
CA TRP A 346 -7.68 -9.51 -3.32
C TRP A 346 -8.87 -8.79 -2.66
N LEU A 347 -8.63 -7.80 -1.80
CA LEU A 347 -9.70 -7.01 -1.18
C LEU A 347 -10.58 -6.31 -2.22
N ALA A 348 -9.96 -5.81 -3.30
CA ALA A 348 -10.68 -5.14 -4.38
C ALA A 348 -11.50 -6.09 -5.26
N THR A 349 -11.00 -7.31 -5.56
CA THR A 349 -11.63 -8.16 -6.59
C THR A 349 -12.15 -9.50 -6.11
N GLY A 350 -11.83 -9.94 -4.90
CA GLY A 350 -12.08 -11.29 -4.41
C GLY A 350 -11.29 -12.36 -5.15
N ASP A 351 -10.21 -12.00 -5.86
CA ASP A 351 -9.41 -12.97 -6.63
C ASP A 351 -8.51 -13.76 -5.68
N GLU A 352 -8.94 -14.98 -5.34
CA GLU A 352 -8.25 -15.86 -4.39
C GLU A 352 -6.80 -16.14 -4.76
N ARG A 353 -6.42 -16.03 -6.03
CA ARG A 353 -5.02 -16.16 -6.46
C ARG A 353 -4.12 -15.13 -5.77
N MET A 354 -4.63 -13.93 -5.50
CA MET A 354 -3.86 -12.87 -4.85
C MET A 354 -3.78 -13.06 -3.33
N ARG A 355 -4.82 -13.61 -2.69
CA ARG A 355 -4.76 -14.07 -1.30
C ARG A 355 -3.76 -15.21 -1.14
N ASP A 356 -3.87 -16.24 -1.97
CA ASP A 356 -2.94 -17.37 -2.02
C ASP A 356 -1.48 -16.91 -2.16
N LEU A 357 -1.25 -15.94 -3.05
CA LEU A 357 0.06 -15.37 -3.26
C LEU A 357 0.61 -14.63 -2.04
N ALA A 358 -0.23 -13.84 -1.35
CA ALA A 358 0.15 -13.19 -0.11
C ALA A 358 0.49 -14.21 0.99
N LEU A 359 -0.30 -15.28 1.15
CA LEU A 359 0.00 -16.38 2.07
C LEU A 359 1.32 -17.09 1.72
N GLY A 360 1.55 -17.34 0.43
CA GLY A 360 2.81 -17.91 -0.05
C GLY A 360 4.03 -17.02 0.22
N CYS A 361 3.86 -15.70 0.08
CA CYS A 361 4.88 -14.72 0.49
C CYS A 361 5.12 -14.74 1.99
N ALA A 362 4.08 -14.87 2.81
CA ALA A 362 4.21 -14.95 4.27
C ALA A 362 4.98 -16.23 4.69
N ASP A 363 4.62 -17.39 4.14
CA ASP A 363 5.34 -18.64 4.43
C ASP A 363 6.81 -18.58 3.98
N TRP A 364 7.07 -18.00 2.81
CA TRP A 364 8.42 -17.76 2.33
C TRP A 364 9.21 -16.83 3.25
N ALA A 365 8.65 -15.66 3.58
CA ALA A 365 9.32 -14.67 4.43
C ALA A 365 9.62 -15.26 5.81
N MET A 366 8.66 -15.96 6.42
CA MET A 366 8.86 -16.62 7.71
C MET A 366 9.99 -17.67 7.66
N THR A 367 10.09 -18.43 6.56
CA THR A 367 11.06 -19.51 6.45
C THR A 367 12.46 -19.01 6.08
N TYR A 368 12.55 -18.05 5.16
CA TYR A 368 13.81 -17.64 4.54
C TYR A 368 14.19 -16.20 4.76
N GLU A 369 13.41 -15.39 5.47
CA GLU A 369 13.69 -13.96 5.67
C GLU A 369 13.57 -13.52 7.12
N THR A 370 12.73 -14.16 7.94
CA THR A 370 12.47 -13.78 9.33
C THR A 370 12.40 -15.03 10.22
N THR A 371 13.53 -15.58 10.66
CA THR A 371 13.50 -16.67 11.65
C THR A 371 13.51 -16.10 13.07
N THR A 372 12.85 -16.78 14.02
CA THR A 372 12.94 -16.49 15.46
C THR A 372 14.37 -16.61 16.02
N LYS A 373 15.29 -17.19 15.24
CA LYS A 373 16.74 -17.29 15.51
C LYS A 373 17.57 -16.19 14.82
N GLY A 374 16.95 -15.22 14.13
CA GLY A 374 17.59 -14.12 13.41
C GLY A 374 17.31 -14.08 11.90
N TYR A 375 17.49 -12.91 11.28
CA TYR A 375 17.47 -12.75 9.82
C TYR A 375 18.52 -13.66 9.16
N PRO A 376 18.19 -14.49 8.15
CA PRO A 376 19.19 -14.91 7.18
C PRO A 376 19.67 -13.65 6.45
N ALA A 377 20.99 -13.43 6.47
CA ALA A 377 21.52 -12.15 6.06
C ALA A 377 21.22 -11.88 4.58
N LEU A 378 20.63 -10.73 4.33
CA LEU A 378 20.72 -10.12 3.02
C LEU A 378 22.14 -9.63 2.85
N THR A 379 22.90 -10.18 1.91
CA THR A 379 24.15 -9.55 1.50
C THR A 379 23.87 -8.57 0.38
N LYS A 380 24.53 -7.40 0.45
CA LYS A 380 24.48 -6.42 -0.64
C LYS A 380 25.40 -6.90 -1.75
N LYS A 381 24.86 -7.27 -2.90
CA LYS A 381 25.62 -7.59 -4.11
C LYS A 381 25.31 -6.56 -5.19
N GLY A 382 26.22 -5.60 -5.38
CA GLY A 382 25.97 -4.44 -6.24
C GLY A 382 24.91 -3.49 -5.64
N PRO A 383 23.96 -2.95 -6.44
CA PRO A 383 22.90 -2.06 -5.92
C PRO A 383 21.74 -2.83 -5.26
N TYR A 384 21.79 -4.17 -5.20
CA TYR A 384 20.68 -5.02 -4.74
C TYR A 384 21.02 -5.79 -3.46
N TRP A 385 19.97 -6.14 -2.71
CA TRP A 385 20.04 -7.02 -1.56
C TRP A 385 19.65 -8.43 -2.01
N GLU A 386 20.59 -9.37 -1.95
CA GLU A 386 20.38 -10.79 -2.27
C GLU A 386 20.30 -11.59 -0.97
N TRP A 387 19.36 -12.53 -0.90
CA TRP A 387 19.32 -13.52 0.16
C TRP A 387 20.62 -14.34 0.16
N THR A 388 21.26 -14.42 1.32
CA THR A 388 22.43 -15.27 1.52
C THR A 388 22.12 -16.24 2.66
N PRO A 389 22.17 -17.57 2.42
CA PRO A 389 22.06 -18.54 3.50
C PRO A 389 23.09 -18.22 4.59
N ALA A 390 22.71 -18.35 5.87
CA ALA A 390 23.59 -18.03 7.00
C ALA A 390 24.95 -18.74 6.92
N GLU A 391 24.97 -19.95 6.37
CA GLU A 391 26.15 -20.80 6.13
C GLU A 391 27.16 -20.21 5.13
N ARG A 392 26.74 -19.28 4.26
CA ARG A 392 27.61 -18.61 3.28
C ARG A 392 28.15 -17.27 3.77
N LEU A 393 27.78 -16.84 4.97
CA LEU A 393 28.35 -15.66 5.61
C LEU A 393 29.65 -16.08 6.27
N GLY A 394 30.78 -15.79 5.63
CA GLY A 394 32.07 -15.91 6.29
C GLY A 394 32.12 -15.08 7.60
N PRO A 395 33.16 -15.24 8.43
CA PRO A 395 33.24 -14.65 9.79
C PRO A 395 33.16 -13.10 9.86
N LYS A 396 33.18 -12.40 8.71
CA LYS A 396 33.03 -10.94 8.58
C LYS A 396 31.67 -10.48 8.03
N GLY A 397 30.76 -11.40 7.71
CA GLY A 397 29.43 -11.09 7.17
C GLY A 397 28.53 -10.45 8.21
N LYS A 398 28.50 -9.12 8.27
CA LYS A 398 27.51 -8.41 9.10
C LYS A 398 26.13 -8.68 8.52
N ALA A 399 25.24 -9.33 9.28
CA ALA A 399 23.82 -9.39 8.97
C ALA A 399 23.33 -7.94 8.77
N GLY A 400 23.06 -7.58 7.51
CA GLY A 400 22.52 -6.27 7.19
C GLY A 400 21.13 -6.20 7.80
N MET A 401 20.90 -5.25 8.71
CA MET A 401 19.55 -4.94 9.20
C MET A 401 18.66 -4.75 7.98
N ALA A 402 17.61 -5.56 7.83
CA ALA A 402 16.50 -5.15 6.99
C ALA A 402 16.05 -3.80 7.54
N ALA A 403 16.15 -2.76 6.74
CA ALA A 403 15.81 -1.42 7.18
C ALA A 403 14.34 -1.39 7.64
N ASN A 404 14.01 -0.49 8.56
CA ASN A 404 12.69 -0.38 9.21
C ASN A 404 11.51 -0.51 8.22
N TYR A 405 11.65 0.02 7.00
CA TYR A 405 10.66 -0.11 5.94
C TYR A 405 10.37 -1.56 5.52
N ALA A 406 11.37 -2.42 5.37
CA ALA A 406 11.18 -3.81 4.95
C ALA A 406 10.52 -4.64 6.05
N ASN A 407 10.94 -4.43 7.30
CA ASN A 407 10.26 -4.98 8.48
C ASN A 407 8.81 -4.51 8.57
N GLY A 408 8.51 -3.30 8.09
CA GLY A 408 7.15 -2.75 8.10
C GLY A 408 6.17 -3.62 7.32
N TYR A 409 6.50 -3.92 6.07
CA TYR A 409 5.64 -4.77 5.24
C TYR A 409 5.53 -6.21 5.74
N HIS A 410 6.57 -6.74 6.40
CA HIS A 410 6.48 -8.07 7.02
C HIS A 410 5.48 -8.10 8.19
N ILE A 411 5.38 -7.01 8.95
CA ILE A 411 4.38 -6.90 10.02
C ILE A 411 2.97 -7.06 9.43
N ASP A 412 2.65 -6.31 8.39
CA ASP A 412 1.34 -6.39 7.72
C ASP A 412 1.10 -7.77 7.09
N LEU A 413 2.11 -8.33 6.42
CA LEU A 413 2.01 -9.61 5.73
C LEU A 413 1.75 -10.77 6.71
N PHE A 414 2.47 -10.82 7.83
CA PHE A 414 2.29 -11.87 8.83
C PHE A 414 0.98 -11.70 9.60
N ALA A 415 0.60 -10.46 9.91
CA ALA A 415 -0.70 -10.18 10.53
C ALA A 415 -1.84 -10.60 9.61
N PHE A 416 -1.77 -10.26 8.32
CA PHE A 416 -2.70 -10.71 7.29
C PHE A 416 -2.76 -12.24 7.23
N ALA A 417 -1.61 -12.91 7.16
CA ALA A 417 -1.56 -14.36 7.09
C ALA A 417 -2.16 -15.03 8.34
N TYR A 418 -1.94 -14.47 9.53
CA TYR A 418 -2.62 -14.92 10.74
C TYR A 418 -4.13 -14.71 10.66
N ALA A 419 -4.57 -13.50 10.30
CA ALA A 419 -6.01 -13.20 10.19
C ALA A 419 -6.72 -14.16 9.22
N GLN A 420 -6.09 -14.46 8.09
CA GLN A 420 -6.63 -15.29 7.01
C GLN A 420 -6.50 -16.81 7.21
N THR A 421 -5.80 -17.27 8.24
CA THR A 421 -5.55 -18.72 8.44
C THR A 421 -5.60 -19.20 9.88
N GLY A 422 -5.62 -18.33 10.89
CA GLY A 422 -5.53 -18.69 12.31
C GLY A 422 -4.21 -19.29 12.75
N LYS A 423 -3.23 -19.46 11.85
CA LYS A 423 -1.98 -20.15 12.15
C LYS A 423 -1.10 -19.28 13.05
N ALA A 424 -1.04 -19.64 14.33
CA ALA A 424 -0.27 -18.94 15.36
C ALA A 424 1.23 -18.75 15.03
N LYS A 425 1.79 -19.57 14.12
CA LYS A 425 3.19 -19.48 13.65
C LYS A 425 3.57 -18.09 13.11
N TYR A 426 2.62 -17.33 12.56
CA TYR A 426 2.90 -16.01 11.99
C TYR A 426 3.09 -14.91 13.06
N ILE A 427 2.51 -15.07 14.24
CA ILE A 427 2.57 -14.06 15.31
C ILE A 427 4.02 -13.85 15.81
N PRO A 428 4.80 -14.89 16.16
CA PRO A 428 6.20 -14.70 16.56
C PRO A 428 7.07 -14.04 15.47
N ALA A 429 6.82 -14.33 14.19
CA ALA A 429 7.54 -13.71 13.08
C ALA A 429 7.19 -12.21 12.95
N MET A 430 5.91 -11.88 13.09
CA MET A 430 5.43 -10.50 13.17
C MET A 430 6.04 -9.74 14.35
N GLU A 431 6.04 -10.32 15.55
CA GLU A 431 6.59 -9.70 16.76
C GLU A 431 8.08 -9.44 16.64
N TYR A 432 8.81 -10.34 15.98
CA TYR A 432 10.22 -10.13 15.68
C TYR A 432 10.42 -8.91 14.77
N ALA A 433 9.63 -8.78 13.68
CA ALA A 433 9.69 -7.60 12.81
C ALA A 433 9.25 -6.31 13.54
N TRP A 434 8.24 -6.41 14.41
CA TRP A 434 7.73 -5.31 15.24
C TRP A 434 8.80 -4.73 16.16
N LYS A 435 9.64 -5.56 16.79
CA LYS A 435 10.72 -5.12 17.69
C LYS A 435 11.62 -4.04 17.08
N TYR A 436 11.82 -4.08 15.77
CA TYR A 436 12.64 -3.11 15.04
C TYR A 436 11.86 -1.88 14.55
N ASN A 437 10.52 -1.94 14.53
CA ASN A 437 9.64 -0.86 14.10
C ASN A 437 8.96 -0.11 15.25
N ALA A 438 8.99 -0.62 16.48
CA ALA A 438 8.35 0.00 17.65
C ALA A 438 8.84 1.44 17.94
N LYS A 439 9.96 1.88 17.36
CA LYS A 439 10.51 3.24 17.49
C LYS A 439 10.50 4.03 16.19
N SER A 440 9.92 3.49 15.12
CA SER A 440 9.99 4.07 13.78
C SER A 440 8.88 5.09 13.57
N TRP A 441 9.07 6.01 12.63
CA TRP A 441 8.02 6.97 12.22
C TRP A 441 6.82 6.30 11.53
N TRP A 442 6.88 4.98 11.33
CA TRP A 442 5.90 4.20 10.59
C TRP A 442 4.82 3.58 11.48
N LEU A 443 4.79 3.88 12.79
CA LEU A 443 3.85 3.24 13.74
C LEU A 443 2.41 3.21 13.24
N GLY A 444 1.98 4.24 12.50
CA GLY A 444 0.61 4.31 12.01
C GLY A 444 0.19 3.39 10.92
N TYR A 445 1.15 2.95 10.13
CA TYR A 445 0.90 1.98 9.09
C TYR A 445 0.63 0.58 9.64
N PHE A 446 0.89 0.34 10.94
CA PHE A 446 0.78 -0.99 11.56
C PHE A 446 -0.47 -1.18 12.43
N SER A 447 -1.35 -0.18 12.51
CA SER A 447 -2.58 -0.26 13.30
C SER A 447 -3.49 -1.42 12.85
N THR A 448 -3.61 -1.62 11.54
CA THR A 448 -4.34 -2.75 10.97
C THR A 448 -3.66 -4.08 11.22
N ALA A 449 -2.33 -4.14 11.12
CA ALA A 449 -1.60 -5.34 11.49
C ALA A 449 -1.83 -5.72 12.96
N MET A 450 -1.87 -4.75 13.87
CA MET A 450 -2.19 -5.03 15.27
C MET A 450 -3.64 -5.52 15.45
N TYR A 451 -4.60 -4.99 14.69
CA TYR A 451 -5.97 -5.50 14.70
C TYR A 451 -6.05 -6.93 14.19
N MET A 452 -5.45 -7.21 13.04
CA MET A 452 -5.41 -8.56 12.47
C MET A 452 -4.74 -9.57 13.40
N ALA A 453 -3.69 -9.17 14.12
CA ALA A 453 -2.91 -10.05 14.97
C ALA A 453 -3.47 -10.24 16.39
N TYR A 454 -4.07 -9.19 16.97
CA TYR A 454 -4.46 -9.15 18.38
C TYR A 454 -5.91 -8.75 18.62
N GLY A 455 -6.67 -8.48 17.55
CA GLY A 455 -8.11 -8.28 17.63
C GLY A 455 -8.82 -9.52 18.21
N PRO A 456 -10.03 -9.35 18.76
CA PRO A 456 -10.79 -10.47 19.28
C PRO A 456 -11.00 -11.55 18.21
N ARG A 457 -10.56 -12.77 18.52
CA ARG A 457 -10.78 -13.98 17.72
C ARG A 457 -11.40 -15.01 18.66
N ALA A 458 -12.71 -15.20 18.53
CA ALA A 458 -13.52 -16.00 19.44
C ALA A 458 -13.27 -17.49 19.23
N ASP A 459 -13.13 -17.89 17.96
CA ASP A 459 -12.77 -19.25 17.57
C ASP A 459 -11.31 -19.31 17.06
N LYS A 460 -10.59 -20.31 17.57
CA LYS A 460 -9.16 -20.56 17.31
C LYS A 460 -8.90 -22.00 16.87
N VAL A 461 -9.94 -22.81 16.66
CA VAL A 461 -9.80 -24.25 16.40
C VAL A 461 -10.13 -24.51 14.94
N ALA A 462 -9.10 -24.70 14.13
CA ALA A 462 -9.30 -24.98 12.71
C ALA A 462 -10.01 -26.31 12.43
N PRO A 463 -10.67 -26.42 11.26
CA PRO A 463 -11.16 -27.68 10.72
C PRO A 463 -10.10 -28.77 10.66
N ALA A 464 -10.52 -30.02 10.86
CA ALA A 464 -9.63 -31.17 10.66
C ALA A 464 -9.25 -31.30 9.18
N ALA A 465 -8.10 -31.95 8.93
CA ALA A 465 -7.74 -32.30 7.57
C ALA A 465 -8.69 -33.39 7.04
N VAL A 466 -9.05 -33.30 5.76
CA VAL A 466 -9.70 -34.40 5.05
C VAL A 466 -8.68 -35.53 4.87
N GLU A 467 -9.01 -36.74 5.33
CA GLU A 467 -8.10 -37.89 5.28
C GLU A 467 -8.41 -38.89 4.16
N ASP A 468 -9.61 -38.83 3.58
CA ASP A 468 -10.14 -39.80 2.60
C ASP A 468 -10.41 -39.20 1.22
N LEU A 469 -9.71 -38.12 0.83
CA LEU A 469 -9.84 -37.55 -0.50
C LEU A 469 -9.45 -38.59 -1.56
N ALA A 470 -10.37 -38.88 -2.47
CA ALA A 470 -10.17 -39.77 -3.60
C ALA A 470 -10.49 -39.06 -4.92
N ALA A 471 -9.84 -39.48 -6.00
CA ALA A 471 -10.01 -38.91 -7.34
C ALA A 471 -10.19 -40.02 -8.38
N SER A 472 -11.20 -39.91 -9.24
CA SER A 472 -11.48 -40.86 -10.33
C SER A 472 -11.72 -40.11 -11.64
N ALA A 473 -10.95 -40.43 -12.67
CA ALA A 473 -11.05 -39.79 -13.98
C ALA A 473 -12.11 -40.49 -14.85
N SER A 474 -12.90 -39.69 -15.56
CA SER A 474 -13.86 -40.12 -16.58
C SER A 474 -13.77 -39.18 -17.77
N GLY A 475 -13.15 -39.63 -18.87
CA GLY A 475 -12.84 -38.76 -20.00
C GLY A 475 -11.93 -37.61 -19.58
N LYS A 476 -12.37 -36.36 -19.81
CA LYS A 476 -11.66 -35.12 -19.44
C LYS A 476 -11.99 -34.62 -18.02
N ASP A 477 -12.88 -35.32 -17.32
CA ASP A 477 -13.40 -34.90 -16.03
C ASP A 477 -12.82 -35.78 -14.92
N VAL A 478 -12.66 -35.24 -13.72
CA VAL A 478 -12.21 -35.96 -12.53
C VAL A 478 -13.21 -35.75 -11.41
N LYS A 479 -13.84 -36.84 -10.97
CA LYS A 479 -14.71 -36.85 -9.79
C LYS A 479 -13.86 -37.01 -8.53
N LEU A 480 -13.98 -36.04 -7.63
CA LEU A 480 -13.43 -36.05 -6.29
C LEU A 480 -14.50 -36.50 -5.29
N THR A 481 -14.12 -37.29 -4.29
CA THR A 481 -15.00 -37.69 -3.17
C THR A 481 -14.24 -37.63 -1.86
N TRP A 482 -14.90 -37.18 -0.79
CA TRP A 482 -14.31 -37.07 0.55
C TRP A 482 -15.38 -37.06 1.65
N THR A 483 -14.94 -37.13 2.90
CA THR A 483 -15.75 -36.86 4.10
C THR A 483 -15.55 -35.44 4.57
N ALA A 484 -16.65 -34.70 4.76
CA ALA A 484 -16.62 -33.33 5.25
C ALA A 484 -15.97 -33.24 6.64
N PRO A 485 -14.99 -32.34 6.86
CA PRO A 485 -14.49 -32.03 8.18
C PRO A 485 -15.51 -31.19 8.95
N GLY A 486 -15.25 -30.97 10.24
CA GLY A 486 -16.01 -30.02 11.04
C GLY A 486 -15.50 -28.59 10.91
N ASP A 487 -16.13 -27.74 11.71
CA ASP A 487 -15.70 -26.38 12.04
C ASP A 487 -14.51 -26.44 13.00
N ASP A 488 -14.75 -26.93 14.22
CA ASP A 488 -13.74 -27.22 15.23
C ASP A 488 -13.26 -28.67 15.11
N GLY A 489 -12.24 -28.90 14.29
CA GLY A 489 -11.75 -30.24 14.01
C GLY A 489 -12.81 -31.07 13.26
N ASN A 490 -13.49 -31.98 13.95
CA ASN A 490 -14.52 -32.86 13.40
C ASN A 490 -15.92 -32.57 13.98
N LYS A 491 -16.15 -31.37 14.53
CA LYS A 491 -17.44 -30.94 15.10
C LYS A 491 -18.01 -29.76 14.32
N GLY A 492 -19.33 -29.71 14.15
CA GLY A 492 -19.96 -28.64 13.36
C GLY A 492 -19.76 -28.84 11.86
N ALA A 493 -19.72 -27.74 11.11
CA ALA A 493 -19.50 -27.73 9.67
C ALA A 493 -18.55 -26.57 9.33
N ALA A 494 -17.49 -26.85 8.57
CA ALA A 494 -16.62 -25.79 8.06
C ALA A 494 -17.42 -24.79 7.21
N ALA A 495 -16.95 -23.55 7.12
CA ALA A 495 -17.60 -22.51 6.33
C ALA A 495 -17.30 -22.64 4.82
N GLU A 496 -16.07 -23.02 4.47
CA GLU A 496 -15.64 -23.05 3.07
C GLU A 496 -14.57 -24.12 2.81
N TYR A 497 -14.52 -24.60 1.57
CA TYR A 497 -13.38 -25.35 1.07
C TYR A 497 -12.37 -24.44 0.38
N GLN A 498 -11.21 -25.02 0.10
CA GLN A 498 -10.31 -24.60 -0.97
C GLN A 498 -9.83 -25.90 -1.64
N ILE A 499 -10.33 -26.19 -2.82
CA ILE A 499 -10.06 -27.40 -3.60
C ILE A 499 -9.12 -27.00 -4.74
N LYS A 500 -7.95 -27.64 -4.77
CA LYS A 500 -6.90 -27.30 -5.72
C LYS A 500 -6.39 -28.51 -6.48
N TYR A 501 -5.90 -28.25 -7.69
CA TYR A 501 -5.24 -29.25 -8.53
C TYR A 501 -3.96 -28.73 -9.20
N ALA A 502 -3.07 -29.65 -9.53
CA ALA A 502 -1.83 -29.34 -10.24
C ALA A 502 -1.27 -30.55 -11.01
N ALA A 503 -0.42 -30.29 -12.00
CA ALA A 503 0.35 -31.32 -12.72
C ALA A 503 1.60 -31.81 -11.95
N LYS A 504 1.85 -31.27 -10.76
CA LYS A 504 2.94 -31.67 -9.85
C LYS A 504 2.35 -32.05 -8.50
N PRO A 505 2.99 -32.96 -7.74
CA PRO A 505 2.64 -33.23 -6.36
C PRO A 505 2.46 -31.94 -5.54
N ILE A 506 1.28 -31.77 -4.95
CA ILE A 506 0.93 -30.65 -4.09
C ILE A 506 1.43 -30.97 -2.67
N ILE A 507 2.06 -30.01 -2.01
CA ILE A 507 2.46 -30.10 -0.60
C ILE A 507 2.14 -28.80 0.13
N GLU A 508 2.03 -28.85 1.46
CA GLU A 508 1.76 -27.66 2.30
C GLU A 508 2.77 -26.54 2.01
N PHE A 509 4.07 -26.86 2.10
CA PHE A 509 5.15 -25.92 1.83
C PHE A 509 6.36 -26.58 1.16
N VAL A 510 6.84 -25.98 0.08
CA VAL A 510 8.00 -26.40 -0.69
C VAL A 510 9.27 -25.82 -0.08
N THR A 511 10.15 -26.69 0.38
CA THR A 511 11.48 -26.28 0.86
C THR A 511 12.45 -26.06 -0.32
N TRP A 512 13.25 -25.01 -0.19
CA TRP A 512 14.30 -24.64 -1.13
C TRP A 512 15.64 -25.25 -0.66
N PRO A 513 16.48 -25.77 -1.57
CA PRO A 513 16.30 -25.85 -3.02
C PRO A 513 15.63 -27.15 -3.51
N ASP A 514 15.46 -28.14 -2.63
CA ASP A 514 15.31 -29.56 -2.99
C ASP A 514 14.01 -29.89 -3.73
N LYS A 515 12.86 -29.38 -3.26
CA LYS A 515 11.54 -29.78 -3.79
C LYS A 515 10.98 -28.84 -4.85
N ARG A 516 11.67 -27.73 -5.16
CA ARG A 516 11.16 -26.66 -6.04
C ARG A 516 10.86 -27.08 -7.48
N LYS A 517 11.58 -28.09 -7.99
CA LYS A 517 11.39 -28.57 -9.38
C LYS A 517 10.29 -29.62 -9.45
N THR A 518 10.11 -30.39 -8.40
CA THR A 518 9.30 -31.62 -8.36
C THR A 518 7.94 -31.42 -7.72
N HIS A 519 7.77 -30.44 -6.83
CA HIS A 519 6.54 -30.19 -6.09
C HIS A 519 6.02 -28.77 -6.33
N ILE A 520 4.77 -28.54 -5.93
CA ILE A 520 4.14 -27.22 -5.90
C ILE A 520 3.54 -26.97 -4.51
N ASN A 521 3.56 -25.73 -4.05
CA ASN A 521 2.87 -25.36 -2.82
C ASN A 521 1.35 -25.47 -3.02
N PHE A 522 0.62 -25.73 -1.94
CA PHE A 522 -0.84 -25.66 -1.95
C PHE A 522 -1.32 -24.29 -2.44
N TRP A 523 -0.82 -23.19 -1.88
CA TRP A 523 -1.15 -21.83 -2.35
C TRP A 523 -0.85 -21.62 -3.84
N GLY A 524 0.13 -22.33 -4.40
CA GLY A 524 0.55 -22.17 -5.78
C GLY A 524 -0.21 -23.04 -6.79
N ALA A 525 -1.03 -23.98 -6.32
CA ALA A 525 -1.85 -24.84 -7.16
C ALA A 525 -3.09 -24.10 -7.70
N THR A 526 -3.76 -24.70 -8.68
CA THR A 526 -4.90 -24.06 -9.37
C THR A 526 -6.18 -24.29 -8.57
N ASN A 527 -6.89 -23.21 -8.22
CA ASN A 527 -8.24 -23.29 -7.63
C ASN A 527 -9.23 -23.89 -8.62
N VAL A 528 -10.14 -24.74 -8.14
CA VAL A 528 -11.32 -25.12 -8.92
C VAL A 528 -12.40 -24.02 -8.79
N PRO A 529 -13.24 -23.79 -9.80
CA PRO A 529 -14.36 -22.87 -9.68
C PRO A 529 -15.53 -23.50 -8.92
N ASP A 530 -16.42 -22.68 -8.35
CA ASP A 530 -17.72 -23.12 -7.80
C ASP A 530 -17.62 -24.29 -6.80
N GLU A 531 -16.74 -24.16 -5.82
CA GLU A 531 -16.56 -25.16 -4.77
C GLU A 531 -17.88 -25.41 -4.00
N PRO A 532 -18.21 -26.66 -3.65
CA PRO A 532 -19.43 -26.94 -2.91
C PRO A 532 -19.31 -26.41 -1.48
N ALA A 533 -20.41 -25.92 -0.90
CA ALA A 533 -20.43 -25.60 0.52
C ALA A 533 -20.14 -26.86 1.37
N PRO A 534 -19.32 -26.79 2.43
CA PRO A 534 -19.10 -27.92 3.31
C PRO A 534 -20.39 -28.41 3.97
N GLY A 535 -20.55 -29.73 4.02
CA GLY A 535 -21.63 -30.37 4.79
C GLY A 535 -21.27 -30.51 6.27
N PRO A 536 -22.20 -31.01 7.10
CA PRO A 536 -21.88 -31.33 8.49
C PRO A 536 -20.77 -32.38 8.56
N ALA A 537 -19.92 -32.31 9.59
CA ALA A 537 -18.83 -33.25 9.80
C ALA A 537 -19.28 -34.71 9.64
N GLY A 538 -18.54 -35.48 8.85
CA GLY A 538 -18.87 -36.88 8.55
C GLY A 538 -19.74 -37.10 7.29
N ALA A 539 -20.33 -36.03 6.72
CA ALA A 539 -21.08 -36.15 5.47
C ALA A 539 -20.16 -36.49 4.29
N LYS A 540 -20.59 -37.43 3.43
CA LYS A 540 -19.88 -37.70 2.17
C LYS A 540 -20.20 -36.61 1.15
N GLN A 541 -19.16 -36.03 0.57
CA GLN A 541 -19.26 -34.98 -0.45
C GLN A 541 -18.46 -35.33 -1.69
N SER A 542 -18.79 -34.66 -2.79
CA SER A 542 -18.12 -34.86 -4.08
C SER A 542 -18.11 -33.59 -4.92
N TYR A 543 -17.13 -33.49 -5.79
CA TYR A 543 -17.01 -32.40 -6.76
C TYR A 543 -16.40 -32.93 -8.06
N THR A 544 -16.84 -32.43 -9.21
CA THR A 544 -16.31 -32.84 -10.52
C THR A 544 -15.50 -31.72 -11.14
N VAL A 545 -14.19 -31.91 -11.23
CA VAL A 545 -13.28 -31.04 -11.97
C VAL A 545 -13.47 -31.34 -13.46
N LYS A 546 -13.84 -30.34 -14.26
CA LYS A 546 -14.20 -30.52 -15.67
C LYS A 546 -13.10 -30.06 -16.63
N GLY A 547 -13.03 -30.68 -17.80
CA GLY A 547 -12.28 -30.15 -18.95
C GLY A 547 -10.77 -30.11 -18.77
N LEU A 548 -10.20 -31.05 -18.01
CA LEU A 548 -8.75 -31.19 -17.91
C LEU A 548 -8.17 -31.74 -19.22
N SER A 549 -6.97 -31.27 -19.55
CA SER A 549 -6.20 -31.85 -20.67
C SER A 549 -5.63 -33.23 -20.27
N PRO A 550 -5.27 -34.10 -21.23
CA PRO A 550 -4.62 -35.37 -20.91
C PRO A 550 -3.36 -35.18 -20.06
N GLY A 551 -3.23 -35.98 -19.00
CA GLY A 551 -2.09 -35.87 -18.07
C GLY A 551 -2.37 -36.41 -16.67
N LYS A 552 -1.31 -36.51 -15.85
CA LYS A 552 -1.41 -36.87 -14.43
C LYS A 552 -1.62 -35.63 -13.58
N TYR A 553 -2.66 -35.65 -12.74
CA TYR A 553 -3.01 -34.56 -11.84
C TYR A 553 -3.00 -35.01 -10.39
N TYR A 554 -2.70 -34.05 -9.52
CA TYR A 554 -2.70 -34.16 -8.06
C TYR A 554 -3.75 -33.20 -7.51
N PHE A 555 -4.54 -33.64 -6.54
CA PHE A 555 -5.65 -32.91 -5.95
C PHE A 555 -5.49 -32.83 -4.44
N ALA A 556 -5.85 -31.70 -3.86
CA ALA A 556 -5.83 -31.48 -2.42
C ALA A 556 -6.94 -30.52 -2.00
N ILE A 557 -7.41 -30.68 -0.77
CA ILE A 557 -8.45 -29.84 -0.17
C ILE A 557 -7.93 -29.27 1.16
N LYS A 558 -8.31 -28.04 1.45
CA LYS A 558 -8.34 -27.47 2.81
C LYS A 558 -9.74 -27.01 3.12
N ALA A 559 -10.07 -26.97 4.41
CA ALA A 559 -11.29 -26.38 4.92
C ALA A 559 -10.96 -25.17 5.81
N ARG A 560 -11.85 -24.19 5.83
CA ARG A 560 -11.77 -22.99 6.69
C ARG A 560 -13.11 -22.77 7.39
N ASP A 561 -13.07 -22.29 8.62
CA ASP A 561 -14.24 -21.88 9.41
C ASP A 561 -14.66 -20.42 9.14
N GLU A 562 -15.66 -19.91 9.87
CA GLU A 562 -16.15 -18.53 9.76
C GLU A 562 -15.20 -17.47 10.33
N GLN A 563 -14.27 -17.88 11.20
CA GLN A 563 -13.19 -17.04 11.71
C GLN A 563 -11.88 -17.38 11.03
N PRO A 564 -11.85 -17.40 9.69
CA PRO A 564 -11.02 -18.22 8.80
C PRO A 564 -9.79 -18.89 9.44
N ASN A 565 -9.96 -19.81 10.39
CA ASN A 565 -8.89 -20.73 10.76
C ASN A 565 -8.83 -21.81 9.68
N GLU A 566 -7.62 -22.07 9.19
CA GLU A 566 -7.40 -22.96 8.05
C GLU A 566 -6.84 -24.30 8.53
N GLY A 567 -7.56 -25.37 8.18
CA GLY A 567 -7.12 -26.75 8.40
C GLY A 567 -5.86 -27.11 7.63
N ARG A 568 -5.25 -28.24 8.00
CA ARG A 568 -4.11 -28.79 7.25
C ARG A 568 -4.57 -29.29 5.87
N ILE A 569 -3.65 -29.32 4.91
CA ILE A 569 -3.89 -29.98 3.61
C ILE A 569 -4.36 -31.42 3.82
N SER A 570 -5.34 -31.84 3.02
CA SER A 570 -5.79 -33.23 2.94
C SER A 570 -4.68 -34.20 2.56
N ASN A 571 -4.97 -35.50 2.60
CA ASN A 571 -4.22 -36.46 1.78
C ASN A 571 -4.25 -36.01 0.29
N VAL A 572 -3.18 -36.31 -0.46
CA VAL A 572 -3.08 -35.90 -1.87
C VAL A 572 -3.61 -37.01 -2.77
N ALA A 573 -4.75 -36.78 -3.40
CA ALA A 573 -5.32 -37.71 -4.37
C ALA A 573 -4.68 -37.52 -5.75
N THR A 574 -4.67 -38.58 -6.58
CA THR A 574 -4.12 -38.51 -7.93
C THR A 574 -5.03 -39.19 -8.95
N ALA A 575 -5.11 -38.62 -10.15
CA ALA A 575 -5.81 -39.23 -11.27
C ALA A 575 -5.07 -38.95 -12.59
N THR A 576 -5.23 -39.84 -13.56
CA THR A 576 -4.69 -39.67 -14.92
C THR A 576 -5.85 -39.46 -15.88
N VAL A 577 -5.91 -38.28 -16.48
CA VAL A 577 -6.84 -37.91 -17.54
C VAL A 577 -6.28 -38.43 -18.86
N LYS A 578 -7.11 -39.13 -19.64
CA LYS A 578 -6.71 -39.77 -20.90
C LYS A 578 -6.96 -38.88 -22.11
#